data_AF-A0A650CL16-F1
#
_entry.id   AF-A0A650CL16-F1
#
_cell.length_a   1.000
_cell.length_b   1.000
_cell.length_c   1.000
_cell.angle_alpha   90.00
_cell.angle_beta   90.00
_cell.angle_gamma   90.00
#
_symmetry.space_group_name_H-M   'P 1'
#
loop_
_entity.id
_entity.type
_entity.pdbx_description
1 polymer ?
#
loop_
_entity_poly.entity_id
_entity_poly.type
_entity_poly.pdbx_seq_one_letter_code
_entity_poly.pdbx_strand_id
1 'polypeptide(L)'
;MLEHFVIFGLMVYSLVFSGVFTLILLGISENEIIESLHIDLNVISREELRVLTLMIMYFIVNGILEAILVAPPVIILSFETIPYIIALISGNWVRK
;
A
#
# COMPACT_ATOMS: atom_id res chain seq x y z
N MET A 1 29.97 6.89 -9.59
CA MET A 1 29.61 5.46 -9.67
C MET A 1 28.45 5.13 -8.73
N LEU A 2 28.54 5.48 -7.43
CA LEU A 2 27.46 5.27 -6.45
C LEU A 2 26.12 5.92 -6.86
N GLU A 3 26.14 7.18 -7.31
CA GLU A 3 24.93 7.90 -7.73
C GLU A 3 24.16 7.20 -8.87
N HIS A 4 24.89 6.67 -9.85
CA HIS A 4 24.28 5.98 -10.99
C HIS A 4 23.66 4.65 -10.57
N PHE A 5 24.29 3.96 -9.61
CA PHE A 5 23.76 2.74 -9.02
C PHE A 5 22.49 3.02 -8.19
N VAL A 6 22.46 4.10 -7.41
CA VAL A 6 21.29 4.53 -6.64
C VAL A 6 20.12 4.93 -7.55
N ILE A 7 20.39 5.72 -8.60
CA ILE A 7 19.38 6.10 -9.60
C ILE A 7 18.81 4.85 -10.28
N PHE A 8 19.68 3.93 -10.72
CA PHE A 8 19.23 2.68 -11.33
C PHE A 8 18.38 1.83 -10.37
N GLY A 9 18.79 1.73 -9.10
CA GLY A 9 18.01 1.06 -8.06
C GLY A 9 16.61 1.68 -7.86
N LEU A 10 16.52 3.01 -7.85
CA LEU A 10 15.24 3.74 -7.77
C LEU A 10 14.37 3.51 -9.00
N MET A 11 14.95 3.43 -10.19
CA MET A 11 14.20 3.13 -11.41
C MET A 11 13.61 1.71 -11.39
N VAL A 12 14.40 0.70 -11.00
CA VAL A 12 13.91 -0.68 -10.85
C VAL A 12 12.83 -0.76 -9.79
N TYR A 13 13.04 -0.10 -8.64
CA TYR A 13 12.04 0.01 -7.59
C TYR A 13 10.73 0.59 -8.13
N SER A 14 10.78 1.76 -8.76
CA SER A 14 9.60 2.44 -9.32
C SER A 14 8.85 1.58 -10.35
N LEU A 15 9.57 0.85 -11.20
CA LEU A 15 8.96 -0.03 -12.21
C LEU A 15 8.20 -1.19 -11.57
N VAL A 16 8.79 -1.83 -10.56
CA VAL A 16 8.11 -2.91 -9.81
C VAL A 16 6.86 -2.38 -9.11
N PHE A 17 6.95 -1.22 -8.45
CA PHE A 17 5.79 -0.62 -7.79
C PHE A 17 4.70 -0.20 -8.75
N SER A 18 5.04 0.34 -9.92
CA SER A 18 4.08 0.64 -10.97
C SER A 18 3.30 -0.62 -11.40
N GLY A 19 3.97 -1.76 -11.52
CA GLY A 19 3.33 -3.06 -11.75
C GLY A 19 2.36 -3.45 -10.64
N VAL A 20 2.79 -3.36 -9.38
CA VAL A 20 1.93 -3.67 -8.21
C VAL A 20 0.71 -2.76 -8.16
N PHE A 21 0.86 -1.44 -8.32
CA PHE A 21 -0.27 -0.51 -8.34
C PHE A 21 -1.25 -0.80 -9.48
N THR A 22 -0.73 -1.19 -10.65
CA THR A 22 -1.57 -1.58 -11.80
C THR A 22 -2.40 -2.83 -11.49
N LEU A 23 -1.81 -3.83 -10.84
CA LEU A 23 -2.54 -5.05 -10.43
C LEU A 23 -3.66 -4.75 -9.43
N ILE A 24 -3.42 -3.83 -8.49
CA ILE A 24 -4.44 -3.38 -7.52
C ILE A 24 -5.55 -2.61 -8.23
N LEU A 25 -5.22 -1.70 -9.15
CA LEU A 25 -6.19 -0.94 -9.94
C LEU A 25 -7.09 -1.84 -10.79
N LEU A 26 -6.50 -2.87 -11.40
CA LEU A 26 -7.23 -3.87 -12.19
C LEU A 26 -8.09 -4.80 -11.33
N GLY A 27 -8.01 -4.71 -9.99
CA GLY A 27 -8.78 -5.53 -9.08
C GLY A 27 -8.32 -7.00 -9.02
N ILE A 28 -7.17 -7.33 -9.60
CA ILE A 28 -6.65 -8.71 -9.64
C ILE A 28 -6.32 -9.17 -8.22
N SER A 29 -5.69 -8.31 -7.42
CA SER A 29 -5.35 -8.60 -6.02
C SER A 29 -6.53 -8.45 -5.06
N GLU A 30 -7.67 -7.92 -5.51
CA GLU A 30 -8.78 -7.54 -4.65
C GLU A 30 -9.44 -8.77 -4.02
N ASN A 31 -9.67 -9.82 -4.81
CA ASN A 31 -10.31 -11.05 -4.32
C ASN A 31 -9.46 -11.76 -3.25
N GLU A 32 -8.14 -11.79 -3.42
CA GLU A 32 -7.23 -12.37 -2.43
C GLU A 32 -7.27 -11.58 -1.10
N ILE A 33 -7.40 -10.25 -1.16
CA ILE A 33 -7.50 -9.38 0.01
C ILE A 33 -8.83 -9.60 0.73
N ILE A 34 -9.95 -9.63 -0.01
CA ILE A 34 -11.28 -9.90 0.54
C ILE A 34 -11.30 -11.25 1.27
N GLU A 35 -10.75 -12.28 0.64
CA GLU A 35 -10.68 -13.63 1.20
C GLU A 35 -9.75 -13.70 2.42
N SER A 36 -8.55 -13.13 2.34
CA SER A 36 -7.56 -13.18 3.42
C SER A 36 -8.01 -12.40 4.66
N LEU A 37 -8.64 -11.25 4.46
CA LEU A 37 -9.06 -10.35 5.53
C LEU A 37 -10.53 -10.51 5.91
N HIS A 38 -11.26 -11.43 5.28
CA HIS A 38 -12.69 -11.70 5.51
C HIS A 38 -13.56 -10.43 5.47
N ILE A 39 -13.30 -9.55 4.51
CA ILE A 39 -13.95 -8.23 4.42
C ILE A 39 -15.41 -8.39 4.00
N ASP A 40 -16.33 -7.78 4.76
CA ASP A 40 -17.73 -7.70 4.37
C ASP A 40 -17.92 -6.61 3.29
N LEU A 41 -18.25 -7.04 2.08
CA LEU A 41 -18.53 -6.16 0.94
C LEU A 41 -19.79 -5.29 1.13
N ASN A 42 -20.61 -5.56 2.15
CA ASN A 42 -21.72 -4.68 2.51
C ASN A 42 -21.27 -3.44 3.30
N VAL A 43 -20.09 -3.50 3.91
CA VAL A 43 -19.52 -2.41 4.71
C VAL A 43 -18.52 -1.60 3.89
N ILE A 44 -17.71 -2.26 3.07
CA ILE A 44 -16.71 -1.62 2.21
C ILE A 44 -16.93 -2.08 0.77
N SER A 45 -17.23 -1.13 -0.13
CA SER A 45 -17.37 -1.43 -1.56
C SER A 45 -16.04 -1.87 -2.18
N ARG A 46 -16.11 -2.56 -3.31
CA ARG A 46 -14.91 -3.03 -4.04
C ARG A 46 -14.02 -1.87 -4.46
N GLU A 47 -14.62 -0.77 -4.87
CA GLU A 47 -13.98 0.46 -5.28
C GLU A 47 -13.25 1.12 -4.10
N GLU A 48 -13.91 1.22 -2.94
CA GLU A 48 -13.29 1.74 -1.70
C GLU A 48 -12.15 0.85 -1.23
N LEU A 49 -12.30 -0.48 -1.32
CA LEU A 49 -11.24 -1.42 -0.98
C LEU A 49 -10.00 -1.24 -1.86
N ARG A 50 -10.19 -1.02 -3.17
CA ARG A 50 -9.07 -0.70 -4.08
C ARG A 50 -8.38 0.59 -3.69
N VAL A 51 -9.14 1.65 -3.45
CA VAL A 51 -8.56 2.95 -3.06
C VAL A 51 -7.82 2.83 -1.73
N LEU A 52 -8.38 2.17 -0.73
CA LEU A 52 -7.73 1.91 0.55
C LEU A 52 -6.43 1.14 0.38
N THR A 53 -6.44 0.08 -0.43
CA THR A 53 -5.26 -0.75 -0.70
C THR A 53 -4.18 0.06 -1.41
N LEU A 54 -4.55 0.89 -2.39
CA LEU A 54 -3.62 1.79 -3.08
C LEU A 54 -2.99 2.78 -2.11
N MET A 55 -3.78 3.42 -1.25
CA MET A 55 -3.29 4.39 -0.27
C MET A 55 -2.33 3.73 0.72
N ILE A 56 -2.71 2.59 1.30
CA ILE A 56 -1.87 1.84 2.24
C ILE A 56 -0.52 1.49 1.61
N MET A 57 -0.55 0.90 0.40
CA MET A 57 0.68 0.56 -0.32
C MET A 57 1.51 1.79 -0.64
N TYR A 58 0.88 2.88 -1.10
CA TYR A 58 1.58 4.11 -1.44
C TYR A 58 2.34 4.72 -0.26
N PHE A 59 1.71 4.84 0.90
CA PHE A 59 2.34 5.43 2.08
C PHE A 59 3.44 4.54 2.68
N ILE A 60 3.25 3.21 2.74
CA ILE A 60 4.30 2.28 3.22
C ILE A 60 5.53 2.36 2.32
N VAL A 61 5.33 2.30 1.01
CA VAL A 61 6.39 2.28 0.01
C VAL A 61 7.19 3.58 0.03
N ASN A 62 6.48 4.72 0.04
CA ASN A 62 7.15 6.01 0.15
C ASN A 62 7.84 6.22 1.49
N GLY A 63 7.28 5.73 2.61
CA GLY A 63 7.95 5.78 3.90
C GLY A 63 9.21 4.92 3.96
N ILE A 64 9.23 3.76 3.28
CA ILE A 64 10.46 2.96 3.11
C ILE A 64 11.50 3.73 2.29
N LEU A 65 11.09 4.37 1.19
CA LEU A 65 11.98 5.22 0.40
C LEU A 65 12.53 6.40 1.21
N GLU A 66 11.69 7.04 2.01
CA GLU A 66 12.07 8.14 2.92
C GLU A 66 13.16 7.69 3.90
N ALA A 67 12.99 6.51 4.50
CA ALA A 67 13.95 5.92 5.42
C ALA A 67 15.31 5.61 4.75
N ILE A 68 15.29 5.18 3.49
CA ILE A 68 16.50 4.83 2.71
C ILE A 68 17.23 6.07 2.21
N LEU A 69 16.50 7.08 1.73
CA LEU A 69 17.06 8.24 1.03
C LEU A 69 17.40 9.41 1.95
N VAL A 70 16.65 9.60 3.04
CA VAL A 70 16.77 10.79 3.91
C VAL A 70 17.44 10.42 5.24
N ALA A 71 16.73 9.69 6.11
CA ALA A 71 17.28 9.16 7.36
C ALA A 71 16.32 8.13 8.02
N PRO A 72 16.83 7.04 8.63
CA PRO A 72 16.00 5.99 9.26
C PRO A 72 14.97 6.42 10.32
N PRO A 73 15.21 7.45 11.18
CA PRO A 73 14.19 7.89 12.14
C PRO A 73 13.03 8.69 11.51
N VAL A 74 13.07 8.96 10.21
CA VAL A 74 12.11 9.83 9.50
C VAL A 74 11.10 8.98 8.70
N ILE A 75 10.59 7.87 9.25
CA ILE A 75 9.56 7.06 8.56
C ILE A 75 8.16 7.67 8.75
N ILE A 76 8.04 8.99 8.65
CA ILE A 76 6.84 9.74 9.01
C ILE A 76 5.70 9.37 8.04
N LEU A 77 6.02 9.23 6.75
CA LEU A 77 5.03 8.88 5.73
C LEU A 77 4.41 7.49 5.94
N SER A 78 5.13 6.54 6.55
CA SER A 78 4.52 5.25 6.87
C SER A 78 3.46 5.37 7.97
N PHE A 79 3.58 6.31 8.93
CA PHE A 79 2.57 6.49 9.98
C PHE A 79 1.23 6.99 9.43
N GLU A 80 1.24 7.68 8.29
CA GLU A 80 0.02 8.09 7.59
C GLU A 80 -0.83 6.88 7.12
N THR A 81 -0.29 5.66 7.10
CA THR A 81 -1.11 4.47 6.81
C THR A 81 -2.08 4.07 7.91
N ILE A 82 -1.84 4.46 9.16
CA ILE A 82 -2.62 4.03 10.32
C ILE A 82 -4.14 4.25 10.12
N PRO A 83 -4.64 5.44 9.75
CA PRO A 83 -6.08 5.63 9.55
C PRO A 83 -6.67 4.72 8.46
N TYR A 84 -5.93 4.46 7.38
CA TYR A 84 -6.40 3.59 6.30
C TYR A 84 -6.43 2.11 6.72
N ILE A 85 -5.46 1.68 7.53
CA ILE A 85 -5.45 0.33 8.11
C ILE A 85 -6.62 0.16 9.08
N ILE A 86 -6.92 1.17 9.91
CA ILE A 86 -8.09 1.15 10.79
C ILE A 86 -9.39 1.06 9.97
N ALA A 87 -9.51 1.83 8.90
CA ALA A 87 -10.65 1.77 7.99
C ALA A 87 -10.80 0.38 7.35
N LEU A 88 -9.71 -0.22 6.87
CA LEU A 88 -9.69 -1.57 6.32
C LEU A 88 -10.16 -2.62 7.35
N ILE A 89 -9.65 -2.51 8.59
CA ILE A 89 -10.02 -3.42 9.68
C ILE A 89 -11.48 -3.23 10.09
N SER A 90 -12.05 -2.03 9.99
CA SER A 90 -13.46 -1.79 10.32
C SER A 90 -14.43 -2.66 9.48
N GLY A 91 -14.05 -2.99 8.25
CA GLY A 91 -14.79 -3.94 7.40
C GLY A 91 -14.74 -5.41 7.85
N ASN A 92 -13.85 -5.74 8.81
CA ASN A 92 -13.73 -7.05 9.44
C ASN A 92 -14.54 -7.15 10.76
N TRP A 93 -15.00 -6.01 11.32
CA TRP A 93 -15.58 -5.93 12.68
C TRP A 93 -17.08 -6.24 12.79
N VAL A 94 -17.74 -6.75 11.74
CA VAL A 94 -19.19 -7.05 11.76
C VAL A 94 -19.48 -8.57 11.78
N ARG A 95 -18.68 -9.35 12.51
CA ARG A 95 -19.09 -10.68 12.99
C ARG A 95 -18.76 -10.86 14.47
N LYS A 96 -19.58 -10.25 15.31
CA LYS A 96 -20.02 -10.84 16.59
C LYS A 96 -21.52 -10.69 16.72
#